data_AF-A0A1V2L899-F1
#
_entry.id   AF-A0A1V2L899-F1
#
_cell.length_a   1.000
_cell.length_b   1.000
_cell.length_c   1.000
_cell.angle_alpha   90.00
_cell.angle_beta   90.00
_cell.angle_gamma   90.00
#
_symmetry.space_group_name_H-M   'P 1'
#
loop_
_entity.id
_entity.type
_entity.pdbx_description
1 polymer ?
#
loop_
_entity_poly.entity_id
_entity_poly.type
_entity_poly.pdbx_seq_one_letter_code
_entity_poly.pdbx_strand_id
1 'polypeptide(L)'
;MYAWRTGPAPKTPTNQGMSDCGEAGAAVRLMGLLERTGLVNVLVVVTRWYGGTPLGGARFRHISTVAVEALKEGGFLDEPDSSKGKKKKKKMTYNHL
;
A
#
# COMPACT_ATOMS: atom_id res chain seq x y z
N MET A 1 10.26 6.81 10.18
CA MET A 1 9.24 7.50 9.36
C MET A 1 7.89 6.84 9.60
N TYR A 2 6.79 7.56 9.46
CA TYR A 2 5.45 7.00 9.63
C TYR A 2 4.39 7.69 8.78
N ALA A 3 3.26 7.01 8.58
CA ALA A 3 2.03 7.57 8.04
C ALA A 3 0.81 6.88 8.65
N TRP A 4 -0.29 7.62 8.81
CA TRP A 4 -1.56 7.07 9.28
C TRP A 4 -2.74 7.80 8.68
N ARG A 5 -3.87 7.10 8.63
CA ARG A 5 -5.18 7.64 8.23
C ARG A 5 -6.24 7.14 9.19
N THR A 6 -7.15 8.00 9.65
CA THR A 6 -8.33 7.61 10.44
C THR A 6 -9.61 8.20 9.85
N GLY A 7 -10.70 7.44 9.93
CA GLY A 7 -11.98 7.86 9.40
C GLY A 7 -12.99 6.72 9.31
N PRO A 8 -14.25 7.03 8.99
CA PRO A 8 -15.34 6.05 9.03
C PRO A 8 -15.23 5.02 7.90
N ALA A 9 -14.71 5.38 6.73
CA ALA A 9 -14.57 4.47 5.60
C ALA A 9 -13.50 4.93 4.59
N PRO A 10 -13.07 4.06 3.67
CA PRO A 10 -12.31 4.47 2.50
C PRO A 10 -13.08 5.51 1.67
N LYS A 11 -12.39 6.54 1.16
CA LYS A 11 -12.94 7.62 0.29
C LYS A 11 -13.93 8.59 0.96
N THR A 12 -14.11 8.53 2.26
CA THR A 12 -14.76 9.61 3.03
C THR A 12 -13.70 10.62 3.51
N PRO A 13 -14.09 11.79 4.03
CA PRO A 13 -13.14 12.66 4.73
C PRO A 13 -12.39 11.87 5.81
N THR A 14 -11.06 11.89 5.75
CA THR A 14 -10.17 11.20 6.69
C THR A 14 -9.23 12.20 7.33
N ASN A 15 -8.99 12.06 8.63
CA ASN A 15 -7.83 12.67 9.28
C ASN A 15 -6.60 11.87 8.90
N GLN A 16 -5.48 12.55 8.66
CA GLN A 16 -4.25 11.90 8.25
C GLN A 16 -3.02 12.66 8.72
N GLY A 17 -1.94 11.93 8.96
CA GLY A 17 -0.67 12.51 9.40
C GLY A 17 0.52 11.66 8.95
N MET A 18 1.65 12.31 8.70
CA MET A 18 2.88 11.64 8.25
C MET A 18 4.12 12.41 8.72
N SER A 19 5.25 11.72 8.90
CA SER A 19 6.54 12.35 9.20
C SER A 19 7.71 11.54 8.63
N ASP A 20 8.66 12.24 8.01
CA ASP A 20 9.85 11.67 7.39
C ASP A 20 10.87 11.17 8.43
N CYS A 21 10.82 11.66 9.68
CA CYS A 21 11.79 11.37 10.74
C CYS A 21 13.26 11.53 10.28
N GLY A 22 13.55 12.57 9.48
CA GLY A 22 14.89 12.83 8.94
C GLY A 22 15.22 12.12 7.61
N GLU A 23 14.36 11.21 7.13
CA GLU A 23 14.48 10.58 5.82
C GLU A 23 13.58 11.29 4.80
N ALA A 24 14.09 12.36 4.19
CA ALA A 24 13.32 13.23 3.29
C ALA A 24 12.60 12.45 2.17
N GLY A 25 11.29 12.66 2.04
CA GLY A 25 10.45 12.04 1.02
C GLY A 25 10.00 10.61 1.31
N ALA A 26 10.26 10.08 2.51
CA ALA A 26 9.84 8.73 2.86
C ALA A 26 8.38 8.66 3.34
N ALA A 27 7.91 9.64 4.11
CA ALA A 27 6.56 9.68 4.66
C ALA A 27 5.51 9.85 3.57
N VAL A 28 5.77 10.70 2.56
CA VAL A 28 4.87 10.84 1.40
C VAL A 28 4.73 9.53 0.61
N ARG A 29 5.78 8.68 0.58
CA ARG A 29 5.70 7.35 -0.01
C ARG A 29 4.79 6.43 0.79
N LEU A 30 4.89 6.47 2.13
CA LEU A 30 4.03 5.69 3.02
C LEU A 30 2.58 6.18 2.98
N MET A 31 2.33 7.49 2.99
CA MET A 31 0.98 8.05 2.85
C MET A 31 0.38 7.66 1.50
N GLY A 32 1.12 7.83 0.41
CA GLY A 32 0.67 7.44 -0.92
C GLY A 32 0.41 5.94 -1.05
N LEU A 33 1.08 5.08 -0.26
CA LEU A 33 0.74 3.67 -0.16
C LEU A 33 -0.64 3.48 0.46
N LEU A 34 -0.91 4.08 1.64
CA LEU A 34 -2.20 3.98 2.32
C LEU A 34 -3.36 4.58 1.50
N GLU A 35 -3.11 5.65 0.76
CA GLU A 35 -4.10 6.27 -0.14
C GLU A 35 -4.45 5.35 -1.32
N ARG A 36 -3.44 4.80 -2.01
CA ARG A 36 -3.64 3.90 -3.15
C ARG A 36 -4.34 2.60 -2.78
N THR A 37 -4.07 2.08 -1.59
CA THR A 37 -4.70 0.85 -1.08
C THR A 37 -6.02 1.12 -0.36
N GLY A 38 -6.38 2.39 -0.16
CA GLY A 38 -7.63 2.77 0.50
C GLY A 38 -7.67 2.46 2.00
N LEU A 39 -6.53 2.19 2.62
CA LEU A 39 -6.46 1.81 4.02
C LEU A 39 -6.74 3.00 4.95
N VAL A 40 -7.61 2.76 5.92
CA VAL A 40 -8.03 3.70 6.96
C VAL A 40 -8.04 2.97 8.31
N ASN A 41 -7.84 3.72 9.39
CA ASN A 41 -7.65 3.21 10.75
C ASN A 41 -6.41 2.31 10.87
N VAL A 42 -5.35 2.68 10.12
CA VAL A 42 -4.05 1.99 10.11
C VAL A 42 -2.94 3.02 10.29
N LEU A 43 -1.98 2.69 11.16
CA LEU A 43 -0.70 3.40 11.31
C LEU A 43 0.41 2.47 10.82
N VAL A 44 1.22 2.95 9.88
CA VAL A 44 2.43 2.26 9.43
C VAL A 44 3.66 3.03 9.89
N VAL A 45 4.60 2.33 10.51
CA VAL A 45 5.88 2.87 10.96
C VAL A 45 7.00 2.05 10.32
N VAL A 46 7.94 2.75 9.69
CA VAL A 46 9.16 2.13 9.16
C VAL A 46 10.37 2.74 9.86
N THR A 47 11.17 1.88 10.48
CA THR A 47 12.46 2.25 11.07
C THR A 47 13.58 1.82 10.12
N ARG A 48 14.59 2.68 9.97
CA ARG A 48 15.77 2.44 9.14
C ARG A 48 17.02 2.71 9.98
N TRP A 49 17.97 1.80 9.93
CA TRP A 49 19.29 1.93 10.56
C TRP A 49 20.38 2.10 9.50
N TYR A 50 21.37 2.96 9.77
CA TYR A 50 22.52 3.13 8.89
C TYR A 50 23.56 2.02 9.14
N GLY A 51 23.81 1.19 8.13
CA GLY A 51 24.72 0.03 8.22
C GLY A 51 26.17 0.32 7.81
N GLY A 52 26.60 1.59 7.71
CA GLY A 52 27.98 1.94 7.33
C GLY A 52 28.19 2.29 5.86
N THR A 53 27.25 1.97 4.96
CA THR A 53 27.33 2.33 3.53
C THR A 53 26.10 3.12 3.06
N PRO A 54 26.28 4.22 2.30
CA PRO A 54 25.15 4.96 1.73
C PRO A 54 24.42 4.14 0.68
N LEU A 55 23.14 3.82 0.93
CA LEU A 55 22.29 3.08 -0.01
C LEU A 55 21.80 3.94 -1.20
N GLY A 56 22.08 5.25 -1.21
CA GLY A 56 21.57 6.15 -2.25
C GLY A 56 20.05 6.02 -2.41
N GLY A 57 19.54 5.99 -3.64
CA GLY A 57 18.11 5.82 -3.90
C GLY A 57 17.52 4.47 -3.49
N ALA A 58 18.34 3.43 -3.33
CA ALA A 58 17.86 2.07 -3.02
C ALA A 58 17.15 1.99 -1.66
N ARG A 59 17.51 2.86 -0.70
CA ARG A 59 16.83 2.95 0.60
C ARG A 59 15.32 3.15 0.47
N PHE A 60 14.88 3.94 -0.52
CA PHE A 60 13.47 4.21 -0.71
C PHE A 60 12.71 3.01 -1.24
N ARG A 61 13.37 2.16 -2.04
CA ARG A 61 12.80 0.87 -2.45
C ARG A 61 12.58 -0.01 -1.23
N HIS A 62 13.58 -0.15 -0.36
CA HIS A 62 13.45 -0.94 0.88
C HIS A 62 12.33 -0.42 1.79
N ILE A 63 12.27 0.90 2.00
CA ILE A 63 11.20 1.53 2.79
C ILE A 63 9.82 1.19 2.25
N SER A 64 9.62 1.27 0.93
CA SER A 64 8.33 0.94 0.32
C SER A 64 8.03 -0.56 0.37
N THR A 65 9.02 -1.42 0.13
CA THR A 65 8.85 -2.87 0.16
C THR A 65 8.47 -3.35 1.56
N VAL A 66 9.23 -2.97 2.59
CA VAL A 66 8.96 -3.42 3.97
C VAL A 66 7.60 -2.92 4.48
N ALA A 67 7.17 -1.72 4.07
CA ALA A 67 5.85 -1.21 4.42
C ALA A 67 4.72 -2.06 3.81
N VAL A 68 4.87 -2.51 2.56
CA VAL A 68 3.90 -3.39 1.91
C VAL A 68 3.88 -4.76 2.58
N GLU A 69 5.06 -5.33 2.86
CA GLU A 69 5.20 -6.64 3.53
C GLU A 69 4.55 -6.60 4.92
N ALA A 70 4.85 -5.58 5.73
CA ALA A 70 4.25 -5.43 7.06
C ALA A 70 2.72 -5.30 7.01
N LEU A 71 2.17 -4.59 6.02
CA LEU A 71 0.71 -4.48 5.87
C LEU A 71 0.07 -5.79 5.41
N LYS A 72 0.76 -6.59 4.59
CA LYS A 72 0.31 -7.93 4.21
C LYS A 72 0.34 -8.89 5.40
N GLU A 73 1.45 -8.92 6.13
CA GLU A 73 1.59 -9.75 7.35
C GLU A 73 0.56 -9.36 8.42
N GLY A 74 0.25 -8.07 8.53
CA GLY A 74 -0.81 -7.56 9.41
C GLY A 74 -2.24 -7.82 8.93
N GLY A 75 -2.44 -8.46 7.76
CA GLY A 75 -3.76 -8.75 7.21
C GLY A 75 -4.51 -7.52 6.66
N PHE A 76 -3.82 -6.41 6.43
CA PHE A 76 -4.41 -5.18 5.87
C PHE A 76 -4.39 -5.17 4.34
N LEU A 77 -3.53 -5.96 3.70
CA LEU A 77 -3.48 -6.08 2.24
C LEU A 77 -3.67 -7.52 1.82
N ASP A 78 -4.62 -7.74 0.91
CA ASP A 78 -4.78 -9.02 0.25
C ASP A 78 -3.57 -9.30 -0.67
N GLU A 79 -3.19 -10.57 -0.78
CA GLU A 79 -2.33 -11.01 -1.87
C GLU A 79 -3.06 -10.71 -3.21
N PRO A 80 -2.34 -10.23 -4.25
CA PRO A 80 -2.96 -10.00 -5.55
C PRO A 80 -3.57 -11.31 -6.02
N ASP A 81 -4.89 -11.30 -6.07
CA ASP A 81 -5.73 -12.41 -6.47
C ASP A 81 -5.27 -12.90 -7.85
N SER A 82 -4.55 -14.03 -7.88
CA SER A 82 -4.06 -14.66 -9.12
C SER A 82 -5.19 -15.15 -10.04
N SER A 83 -6.45 -14.96 -9.63
CA SER A 83 -7.66 -15.46 -10.29
C SER A 83 -8.35 -14.48 -11.24
N LYS A 84 -7.95 -13.20 -11.34
CA LYS A 84 -8.57 -12.24 -12.27
C LYS A 84 -8.02 -12.34 -13.70
N GLY A 85 -8.24 -13.50 -14.33
CA GLY A 85 -7.77 -13.77 -15.68
C GLY A 85 -8.48 -14.93 -16.37
N LYS A 86 -9.83 -14.97 -16.40
CA LYS A 86 -10.62 -15.71 -17.40
C LYS A 86 -12.10 -15.32 -17.33
N LYS A 87 -12.48 -14.23 -18.01
CA LYS A 87 -13.89 -14.03 -18.41
C LYS A 87 -14.25 -15.16 -19.39
N LYS A 88 -14.97 -16.20 -18.95
CA LYS A 88 -15.61 -17.17 -19.85
C LYS A 88 -16.59 -16.39 -20.74
N LYS A 89 -16.30 -16.27 -22.04
CA LYS A 89 -17.27 -15.81 -23.04
C LYS A 89 -18.46 -16.78 -23.00
N LYS A 90 -19.64 -16.31 -22.56
CA LYS A 90 -20.90 -17.04 -22.79
C LYS A 90 -21.12 -17.09 -24.30
N LYS A 91 -21.11 -18.30 -24.90
CA LYS A 91 -21.66 -18.50 -26.25
C LYS A 91 -23.16 -18.23 -26.16
N MET A 92 -23.62 -17.15 -26.80
CA MET A 92 -25.03 -16.93 -27.11
C MET A 92 -25.37 -17.86 -28.28
N THR A 93 -26.15 -18.91 -28.04
CA THR A 93 -26.79 -19.69 -29.09
C THR A 93 -28.12 -19.03 -29.41
N TYR A 94 -28.28 -18.52 -30.64
CA TYR A 94 -29.59 -18.17 -31.17
C TYR A 94 -30.26 -19.47 -31.60
N ASN A 95 -31.35 -19.85 -30.94
CA ASN A 95 -32.29 -20.80 -31.52
C ASN A 95 -33.10 -20.01 -32.56
N HIS A 96 -32.92 -20.35 -33.83
CA HIS A 96 -33.85 -19.95 -34.87
C HIS A 96 -34.35 -21.22 -35.56
N LEU A 97 -35.67 -21.41 -35.43
CA LEU A 97 -36.56 -22.36 -36.10
C LEU A 97 -36.44 -23.83 -35.66
#